data_AF-A0A8T4BBF5-F1
#
_entry.id   AF-A0A8T4BBF5-F1
#
_cell.length_a   1.000
_cell.length_b   1.000
_cell.length_c   1.000
_cell.angle_alpha   90.00
_cell.angle_beta   90.00
_cell.angle_gamma   90.00
#
_symmetry.space_group_name_H-M   'P 1'
#
loop_
_entity.id
_entity.type
_entity.pdbx_description
1 polymer ?
#
loop_
_entity_poly.entity_id
_entity_poly.type
_entity_poly.pdbx_seq_one_letter_code
_entity_poly.pdbx_strand_id
1 'polypeptide(L)'
;MADADVDDICRVLAVCFRHGNSLSELDIERTLSFDMGWLSPDEASTAVHALIDSGWLIGDEDSLQSVIMNNSITTPLGWFPRPSRLINPVRYDSKQFSETSVEEKIPIPNQIKKIEESEKNQKVPESISKDPRAKMERRLKRFVSKQSKIDIEEIERRIQRKKNALSFVTVWMCIALVAREQGLEMKDIIDALSGN
;
A
#
# COMPACT_ATOMS: atom_id res chain seq x y z
N MET A 1 -10.25 4.01 -28.62
CA MET A 1 -11.21 4.36 -27.55
C MET A 1 -11.35 3.20 -26.57
N ALA A 2 -11.66 1.98 -27.04
CA ALA A 2 -11.72 0.77 -26.20
C ALA A 2 -10.47 0.53 -25.34
N ASP A 3 -9.27 0.80 -25.87
CA ASP A 3 -8.00 0.63 -25.16
C ASP A 3 -7.89 1.54 -23.91
N ALA A 4 -8.39 2.77 -24.00
CA ALA A 4 -8.43 3.70 -22.87
C ALA A 4 -9.54 3.38 -21.86
N ASP A 5 -10.54 2.60 -22.25
CA ASP A 5 -11.61 2.15 -21.36
C ASP A 5 -11.13 0.94 -20.55
N VAL A 6 -10.41 0.03 -21.21
CA VAL A 6 -9.72 -1.10 -20.61
C VAL A 6 -8.67 -0.63 -19.61
N ASP A 7 -7.82 0.32 -19.99
CA ASP A 7 -6.80 0.87 -19.11
C ASP A 7 -7.39 1.44 -17.81
N ASP A 8 -8.54 2.11 -17.88
CA ASP A 8 -9.23 2.62 -16.71
C ASP A 8 -9.69 1.48 -15.78
N ILE A 9 -10.29 0.42 -16.34
CA ILE A 9 -10.73 -0.75 -15.57
C ILE A 9 -9.53 -1.46 -14.93
N CYS A 10 -8.47 -1.69 -15.71
CA CYS A 10 -7.21 -2.26 -15.26
C CYS A 10 -6.60 -1.48 -14.08
N ARG A 11 -6.58 -0.16 -14.17
CA ARG A 11 -6.09 0.74 -13.10
C ARG A 11 -6.94 0.65 -11.84
N VAL A 12 -8.27 0.64 -11.99
CA VAL A 12 -9.20 0.51 -10.85
C VAL A 12 -8.99 -0.83 -10.14
N LEU A 13 -8.92 -1.93 -10.89
CA LEU A 13 -8.69 -3.26 -10.32
C LEU A 13 -7.32 -3.35 -9.64
N ALA A 14 -6.27 -2.77 -10.24
CA ALA A 14 -4.94 -2.73 -9.61
C ALA A 14 -4.93 -1.96 -8.28
N VAL A 15 -5.77 -0.93 -8.14
CA VAL A 15 -5.94 -0.18 -6.88
C VAL A 15 -6.70 -1.02 -5.85
N CYS A 16 -7.80 -1.66 -6.25
CA CYS A 16 -8.61 -2.50 -5.36
C CYS A 16 -7.77 -3.67 -4.80
N PHE A 17 -7.09 -4.40 -5.67
CA PHE A 17 -6.30 -5.59 -5.32
C PHE A 17 -4.85 -5.26 -4.95
N ARG A 18 -4.56 -4.04 -4.48
CA ARG A 18 -3.19 -3.65 -4.10
C ARG A 18 -2.68 -4.38 -2.86
N HIS A 19 -3.57 -4.71 -1.93
CA HIS A 19 -3.23 -5.26 -0.61
C HIS A 19 -3.59 -6.74 -0.44
N GLY A 20 -4.21 -7.35 -1.45
CA GLY A 20 -4.66 -8.74 -1.42
C GLY A 20 -5.20 -9.19 -2.78
N ASN A 21 -5.26 -10.52 -2.96
CA ASN A 21 -5.66 -11.13 -4.24
C ASN A 21 -7.16 -11.47 -4.32
N SER A 22 -7.90 -11.24 -3.24
CA SER A 22 -9.33 -11.53 -3.14
C SER A 22 -9.99 -10.52 -2.20
N LEU A 23 -11.16 -10.03 -2.59
CA LEU A 23 -11.96 -9.07 -1.82
C LEU A 23 -13.43 -9.46 -1.89
N SER A 24 -14.20 -9.14 -0.86
CA SER A 24 -15.66 -9.25 -0.93
C SER A 24 -16.25 -8.18 -1.85
N GLU A 25 -17.42 -8.43 -2.42
CA GLU A 25 -18.20 -7.46 -3.18
C GLU A 25 -18.36 -6.15 -2.40
N LEU A 26 -18.76 -6.24 -1.13
CA LEU A 26 -18.94 -5.09 -0.25
C LEU A 26 -17.65 -4.30 -0.02
N ASP A 27 -16.50 -4.98 0.08
CA ASP A 27 -15.20 -4.29 0.22
C ASP A 27 -14.83 -3.53 -1.07
N ILE A 28 -15.10 -4.10 -2.24
CA ILE A 28 -14.87 -3.43 -3.53
C ILE A 28 -15.79 -2.21 -3.65
N GLU A 29 -17.09 -2.36 -3.35
CA GLU A 29 -18.05 -1.25 -3.33
C GLU A 29 -17.60 -0.13 -2.38
N ARG A 30 -17.15 -0.49 -1.16
CA ARG A 30 -16.62 0.46 -0.18
C ARG A 30 -15.40 1.18 -0.71
N THR A 31 -14.47 0.47 -1.35
CA THR A 31 -13.27 1.07 -1.89
C THR A 31 -13.58 2.05 -3.03
N LEU A 32 -14.50 1.71 -3.92
CA LEU A 32 -14.92 2.58 -5.02
C LEU A 32 -15.68 3.84 -4.53
N SER A 33 -16.51 3.69 -3.49
CA SER A 33 -17.39 4.77 -3.02
C SER A 33 -16.83 5.61 -1.87
N PHE A 34 -16.30 4.98 -0.82
CA PHE A 34 -15.86 5.66 0.40
C PHE A 34 -14.36 5.93 0.42
N ASP A 35 -13.54 4.93 0.12
CA ASP A 35 -12.08 5.06 0.24
C ASP A 35 -11.53 6.00 -0.84
N MET A 36 -11.96 5.77 -2.09
CA MET A 36 -11.49 6.53 -3.25
C MET A 36 -12.43 7.66 -3.68
N GLY A 37 -13.72 7.60 -3.31
CA GLY A 37 -14.69 8.63 -3.66
C GLY A 37 -14.96 8.74 -5.17
N TRP A 38 -14.81 7.65 -5.92
CA TRP A 38 -14.94 7.66 -7.39
C TRP A 38 -16.38 7.52 -7.86
N LEU A 39 -17.21 6.82 -7.09
CA LEU A 39 -18.61 6.53 -7.40
C LEU A 39 -19.48 6.83 -6.17
N SER A 40 -20.77 7.09 -6.38
CA SER A 40 -21.74 7.02 -5.28
C SER A 40 -21.95 5.55 -4.84
N PRO A 41 -22.49 5.29 -3.63
CA PRO A 41 -22.74 3.91 -3.17
C PRO A 41 -23.60 3.08 -4.14
N ASP A 42 -24.65 3.69 -4.70
CA ASP A 42 -25.53 3.02 -5.67
C ASP A 42 -24.82 2.73 -7.00
N GLU A 43 -23.99 3.66 -7.47
CA GLU A 43 -23.18 3.47 -8.68
C GLU A 43 -22.05 2.46 -8.47
N ALA A 44 -21.47 2.38 -7.27
CA ALA A 44 -20.45 1.43 -6.93
C ALA A 44 -20.99 -0.01 -6.97
N SER A 45 -22.17 -0.24 -6.39
CA SER A 45 -22.82 -1.55 -6.47
C SER A 45 -23.15 -1.95 -7.91
N THR A 46 -23.70 -1.00 -8.68
CA THR A 46 -23.96 -1.21 -10.11
C THR A 46 -22.68 -1.55 -10.88
N ALA A 47 -21.58 -0.85 -10.60
CA ALA A 47 -20.30 -1.08 -11.26
C ALA A 47 -19.69 -2.43 -10.91
N VAL A 48 -19.77 -2.90 -9.67
CA VAL A 48 -19.24 -4.21 -9.27
C VAL A 48 -20.00 -5.33 -9.97
N HIS A 49 -21.33 -5.30 -9.94
CA HIS A 49 -22.14 -6.27 -10.69
C HIS A 49 -21.83 -6.23 -12.19
N ALA A 50 -21.69 -5.04 -12.78
CA ALA A 50 -21.34 -4.91 -14.19
C ALA A 50 -19.94 -5.48 -14.50
N LEU A 51 -18.97 -5.33 -13.60
CA LEU A 51 -17.62 -5.89 -13.73
C LEU A 51 -17.60 -7.42 -13.60
N ILE A 52 -18.47 -8.00 -12.78
CA ILE A 52 -18.69 -9.45 -12.70
C ILE A 52 -19.32 -9.95 -14.01
N ASP A 53 -20.40 -9.31 -14.48
CA ASP A 53 -21.13 -9.70 -15.70
C ASP A 53 -20.27 -9.60 -16.97
N SER A 54 -19.37 -8.63 -17.02
CA SER A 54 -18.43 -8.43 -18.13
C SER A 54 -17.17 -9.29 -18.04
N GLY A 55 -17.01 -10.05 -16.94
CA GLY A 55 -15.92 -11.02 -16.76
C GLY A 55 -14.59 -10.41 -16.31
N TRP A 56 -14.59 -9.21 -15.73
CA TRP A 56 -13.38 -8.61 -15.13
C TRP A 56 -13.12 -9.08 -13.70
N LEU A 57 -14.18 -9.48 -13.00
CA LEU A 57 -14.13 -10.09 -11.67
C LEU A 57 -14.61 -11.54 -11.77
N ILE A 58 -13.88 -12.46 -11.13
CA ILE A 58 -14.20 -13.88 -11.06
C ILE A 58 -14.13 -14.31 -9.60
N GLY A 59 -15.07 -15.16 -9.18
CA GLY A 59 -15.09 -15.74 -7.84
C GLY A 59 -16.49 -15.76 -7.26
N ASP A 60 -16.55 -15.98 -5.95
CA ASP A 60 -17.78 -15.89 -5.16
C ASP A 60 -17.92 -14.48 -4.56
N GLU A 61 -19.12 -14.10 -4.11
CA GLU A 61 -19.43 -12.78 -3.55
C GLU A 61 -18.47 -12.35 -2.41
N ASP A 62 -18.02 -13.29 -1.59
CA ASP A 62 -17.09 -13.04 -0.48
C ASP A 62 -15.60 -13.10 -0.89
N SER A 63 -15.29 -13.54 -2.13
CA SER A 63 -13.92 -13.79 -2.59
C SER A 63 -13.76 -13.52 -4.10
N LEU A 64 -14.11 -12.30 -4.51
CA LEU A 64 -13.91 -11.84 -5.88
C LEU A 64 -12.42 -11.57 -6.14
N GLN A 65 -11.96 -11.96 -7.32
CA GLN A 65 -10.60 -11.76 -7.79
C GLN A 65 -10.62 -11.05 -9.15
N SER A 66 -9.64 -10.19 -9.38
CA SER A 66 -9.40 -9.62 -10.71
C SER A 66 -8.83 -10.68 -11.65
N VAL A 67 -9.31 -10.72 -12.89
CA VAL A 67 -8.71 -11.57 -13.94
C VAL A 67 -7.28 -11.15 -14.28
N ILE A 68 -6.96 -9.88 -14.05
CA ILE A 68 -5.61 -9.34 -14.22
C ILE A 68 -4.81 -9.67 -12.96
N MET A 69 -3.86 -10.59 -13.08
CA MET A 69 -2.98 -11.00 -11.96
C MET A 69 -1.72 -10.12 -11.81
N ASN A 70 -1.37 -9.33 -12.83
CA ASN A 70 -0.17 -8.49 -12.81
C ASN A 70 -0.50 -7.04 -12.42
N ASN A 71 -0.23 -6.69 -11.15
CA ASN A 71 -0.32 -5.32 -10.62
C ASN A 71 0.79 -4.37 -11.12
N SER A 72 1.42 -4.62 -12.27
CA SER A 72 2.41 -3.71 -12.85
C SER A 72 1.79 -2.43 -13.45
N ILE A 73 0.46 -2.30 -13.39
CA ILE A 73 -0.28 -1.12 -13.84
C ILE A 73 -0.08 0.02 -12.83
N THR A 74 0.64 1.06 -13.26
CA THR A 74 0.87 2.27 -12.46
C THR A 74 -0.16 3.35 -12.76
N THR A 75 -0.87 3.84 -11.74
CA THR A 75 -1.82 4.96 -11.85
C THR A 75 -1.10 6.30 -11.67
N PRO A 76 -1.22 7.27 -12.60
CA PRO A 76 -0.64 8.59 -12.42
C PRO A 76 -1.24 9.31 -11.22
N LEU A 77 -0.44 10.17 -10.59
CA LEU A 77 -0.90 10.98 -9.46
C LEU A 77 -2.04 11.91 -9.92
N GLY A 78 -3.14 11.94 -9.16
CA GLY A 78 -4.32 12.76 -9.48
C GLY A 78 -5.20 12.20 -10.59
N TRP A 79 -4.99 10.95 -10.99
CA TRP A 79 -5.86 10.25 -11.94
C TRP A 79 -7.18 9.80 -11.28
N PHE A 80 -8.26 9.90 -12.03
CA PHE A 80 -9.60 9.44 -11.65
C PHE A 80 -10.22 8.64 -12.80
N PRO A 81 -10.88 7.50 -12.53
CA PRO A 81 -11.59 6.74 -13.55
C PRO A 81 -12.81 7.53 -14.03
N ARG A 82 -13.26 7.27 -15.26
CA ARG A 82 -14.58 7.77 -15.69
C ARG A 82 -15.66 6.84 -15.16
N PRO A 83 -16.65 7.32 -14.36
CA PRO A 83 -17.71 6.47 -13.81
C PRO A 83 -18.45 5.64 -14.86
N SER A 84 -18.72 6.24 -16.03
CA SER A 84 -19.43 5.57 -17.13
C SER A 84 -18.74 4.30 -17.63
N ARG A 85 -17.41 4.18 -17.46
CA ARG A 85 -16.61 3.02 -17.88
C ARG A 85 -16.70 1.85 -16.90
N LEU A 86 -16.98 2.15 -15.64
CA LEU A 86 -17.15 1.14 -14.58
C LEU A 86 -18.59 0.65 -14.54
N ILE A 87 -19.57 1.53 -14.80
CA ILE A 87 -21.00 1.18 -14.86
C ILE A 87 -21.33 0.42 -16.15
N ASN A 88 -20.65 0.73 -17.26
CA ASN A 88 -20.80 0.02 -18.53
C ASN A 88 -19.44 -0.46 -19.04
N PRO A 89 -18.85 -1.49 -18.41
CA PRO A 89 -17.54 -1.99 -18.77
C PRO A 89 -17.56 -2.71 -20.12
N VAL A 90 -16.46 -2.60 -20.85
CA VAL A 90 -16.21 -3.40 -22.06
C VAL A 90 -16.12 -4.87 -21.62
N ARG A 91 -16.65 -5.81 -22.41
CA ARG A 91 -16.50 -7.24 -22.09
C ARG A 91 -15.03 -7.65 -22.10
N TYR A 92 -14.64 -8.43 -21.10
CA TYR A 92 -13.31 -9.02 -21.04
C TYR A 92 -13.12 -10.00 -22.20
N ASP A 93 -12.08 -9.78 -23.02
CA ASP A 93 -11.66 -10.64 -24.12
C ASP A 93 -10.25 -11.14 -23.82
N SER A 94 -10.14 -12.41 -23.42
CA SER A 94 -8.88 -13.04 -23.06
C SER A 94 -7.82 -12.90 -24.16
N LYS A 95 -8.19 -12.80 -25.44
CA LYS A 95 -7.22 -12.68 -26.54
C LYS A 95 -6.63 -11.28 -26.68
N GLN A 96 -7.39 -10.25 -26.33
CA GLN A 96 -6.92 -8.85 -26.39
C GLN A 96 -6.12 -8.48 -25.14
N PHE A 97 -6.42 -9.10 -24.01
CA PHE A 97 -5.84 -8.75 -22.71
C PHE A 97 -4.76 -9.72 -22.22
N SER A 98 -4.53 -10.85 -22.92
CA SER A 98 -3.38 -11.72 -22.68
C SER A 98 -2.08 -11.26 -23.37
N GLU A 99 -2.14 -10.32 -24.32
CA GLU A 99 -0.98 -9.91 -25.14
C GLU A 99 -0.03 -8.87 -24.47
N THR A 100 0.01 -8.82 -23.14
CA THR A 100 1.19 -8.29 -22.41
C THR A 100 1.92 -9.41 -21.66
N SER A 101 1.99 -10.59 -22.26
CA SER A 101 3.01 -11.58 -21.94
C SER A 101 4.27 -11.27 -22.74
N VAL A 102 5.07 -10.31 -22.27
CA VAL A 102 6.49 -10.31 -22.63
C VAL A 102 7.12 -11.45 -21.84
N GLU A 103 7.18 -12.62 -22.47
CA GLU A 103 8.12 -13.67 -22.12
C GLU A 103 9.54 -13.14 -22.33
N GLU A 104 10.07 -12.40 -21.36
CA GLU A 104 11.51 -12.34 -21.20
C GLU A 104 11.97 -13.64 -20.53
N LYS A 105 12.32 -14.58 -21.41
CA LYS A 105 13.08 -15.77 -21.09
C LYS A 105 14.25 -15.41 -20.19
N ILE A 106 14.17 -15.89 -18.96
CA ILE A 106 15.28 -15.95 -18.02
C ILE A 106 16.34 -16.91 -18.60
N PRO A 107 17.59 -16.50 -18.83
CA PRO A 107 18.70 -17.44 -18.88
C PRO A 107 19.16 -17.67 -17.44
N ILE A 108 18.80 -18.83 -16.89
CA ILE A 108 19.42 -19.37 -15.69
C ILE A 108 20.87 -19.75 -16.08
N PRO A 109 21.88 -19.37 -15.29
CA PRO A 109 22.71 -20.44 -14.74
C PRO A 109 22.87 -20.31 -13.23
N ASN A 110 22.40 -21.36 -12.55
CA ASN A 110 22.99 -22.02 -11.40
C ASN A 110 23.92 -21.19 -10.51
N GLN A 111 23.50 -20.97 -9.26
CA GLN A 111 24.23 -21.59 -8.14
C GLN A 111 23.36 -21.79 -6.91
N ILE A 112 23.29 -23.07 -6.56
CA ILE A 112 22.71 -23.67 -5.37
C ILE A 112 23.35 -23.08 -4.12
N LYS A 113 22.54 -22.68 -3.14
CA LYS A 113 22.76 -23.02 -1.72
C LYS A 113 21.48 -22.81 -0.90
N LYS A 114 20.94 -23.96 -0.50
CA LYS A 114 20.08 -24.23 0.66
C LYS A 114 20.61 -23.56 1.94
N ILE A 115 19.73 -23.46 2.95
CA ILE A 115 19.90 -23.22 4.41
C ILE A 115 19.05 -21.99 4.79
N GLU A 116 17.80 -22.21 5.18
CA GLU A 116 17.34 -22.40 6.57
C GLU A 116 17.32 -21.09 7.39
N GLU A 117 16.10 -20.72 7.74
CA GLU A 117 15.66 -20.03 8.95
C GLU A 117 16.77 -19.78 10.00
N SER A 118 17.12 -18.52 10.19
CA SER A 118 17.76 -18.09 11.43
C SER A 118 17.47 -16.62 11.72
N GLU A 119 16.69 -16.42 12.77
CA GLU A 119 16.65 -15.21 13.59
C GLU A 119 18.07 -14.77 13.94
N LYS A 120 18.59 -13.70 13.33
CA LYS A 120 19.72 -12.93 13.90
C LYS A 120 19.59 -11.45 13.57
N ASN A 121 19.18 -10.71 14.60
CA ASN A 121 19.79 -9.45 15.05
C ASN A 121 20.79 -8.83 14.05
N GLN A 122 20.33 -7.92 13.20
CA GLN A 122 21.21 -6.97 12.53
C GLN A 122 21.17 -5.65 13.29
N LYS A 123 22.08 -5.52 14.25
CA LYS A 123 22.62 -4.21 14.65
C LYS A 123 23.25 -3.60 13.40
N VAL A 124 22.53 -2.72 12.71
CA VAL A 124 23.13 -1.89 11.67
C VAL A 124 23.96 -0.81 12.36
N PRO A 125 25.28 -0.74 12.12
CA PRO A 125 26.10 0.34 12.66
C PRO A 125 25.63 1.67 12.08
N GLU A 126 25.65 2.71 12.91
CA GLU A 126 25.36 4.11 12.59
C GLU A 126 26.19 4.58 11.37
N SER A 127 25.71 4.31 10.15
CA SER A 127 26.13 5.05 8.97
C SER A 127 25.54 6.44 9.14
N ILE A 128 26.40 7.44 9.30
CA ILE A 128 26.01 8.83 9.43
C ILE A 128 25.52 9.28 8.04
N SER A 129 24.29 8.89 7.67
CA SER A 129 23.57 9.56 6.60
C SER A 129 23.59 11.05 6.93
N LYS A 130 24.05 11.86 5.96
CA LYS A 130 24.09 13.32 6.03
C LYS A 130 22.70 13.94 5.83
N ASP A 131 21.66 13.12 5.69
CA ASP A 131 20.31 13.61 5.46
C ASP A 131 19.81 14.40 6.69
N PRO A 132 19.32 15.64 6.51
CA PRO A 132 18.79 16.45 7.60
C PRO A 132 17.61 15.77 8.30
N ARG A 133 16.80 15.00 7.56
CA ARG A 133 15.67 14.21 8.09
C ARG A 133 16.14 13.09 9.02
N ALA A 134 17.16 12.33 8.64
CA ALA A 134 17.71 11.26 9.46
C ALA A 134 18.32 11.80 10.77
N LYS A 135 18.95 12.98 10.72
CA LYS A 135 19.46 13.67 11.92
C LYS A 135 18.33 14.05 12.88
N MET A 136 17.24 14.61 12.36
CA MET A 136 16.05 14.97 13.15
C MET A 136 15.42 13.73 13.81
N GLU A 137 15.21 12.66 13.05
CA GLU A 137 14.63 11.40 13.56
C GLU A 137 15.49 10.78 14.68
N ARG A 138 16.82 10.78 14.52
CA ARG A 138 17.75 10.32 15.58
C ARG A 138 17.65 11.16 16.84
N ARG A 139 17.59 12.49 16.70
CA ARG A 139 17.45 13.41 17.84
C ARG A 139 16.14 13.15 18.58
N LEU A 140 15.03 13.06 17.85
CA LEU A 140 13.72 12.81 18.44
C LEU A 140 13.66 11.44 19.12
N LYS A 141 14.20 10.39 18.49
CA LYS A 141 14.27 9.05 19.09
C LYS A 141 15.05 9.03 20.40
N ARG A 142 16.21 9.69 20.44
CA ARG A 142 17.03 9.83 21.66
C ARG A 142 16.32 10.63 22.74
N PHE A 143 15.58 11.69 22.35
CA PHE A 143 14.78 12.49 23.27
C PHE A 143 13.67 11.66 23.92
N VAL A 144 12.90 10.93 23.11
CA VAL A 144 11.82 10.05 23.60
C VAL A 144 12.37 8.97 24.53
N SER A 145 13.49 8.32 24.18
CA SER A 145 14.13 7.33 25.05
C SER A 145 14.48 7.90 26.42
N LYS A 146 15.10 9.08 26.46
CA LYS A 146 15.47 9.74 27.73
C LYS A 146 14.26 10.11 28.58
N GLN A 147 13.22 10.66 27.97
CA GLN A 147 12.05 11.14 28.73
C GLN A 147 11.11 10.01 29.15
N SER A 148 10.88 9.03 28.27
CA SER A 148 10.02 7.89 28.57
C SER A 148 10.70 6.81 29.40
N LYS A 149 12.03 6.88 29.59
CA LYS A 149 12.85 5.85 30.23
C LYS A 149 12.70 4.47 29.57
N ILE A 150 12.41 4.46 28.27
CA ILE A 150 12.30 3.25 27.46
C ILE A 150 13.57 3.10 26.63
N ASP A 151 14.03 1.86 26.52
CA ASP A 151 15.18 1.55 25.70
C ASP A 151 14.93 1.86 24.22
N ILE A 152 16.01 2.23 23.51
CA ILE A 152 15.93 2.62 22.11
C ILE A 152 15.45 1.44 21.24
N GLU A 153 15.81 0.20 21.59
CA GLU A 153 15.38 -0.99 20.85
C GLU A 153 13.86 -1.21 20.96
N GLU A 154 13.30 -1.00 22.15
CA GLU A 154 11.85 -1.08 22.37
C GLU A 154 11.10 0.05 21.65
N ILE A 155 11.67 1.26 21.61
CA ILE A 155 11.12 2.36 20.82
C ILE A 155 11.12 2.02 19.33
N GLU A 156 12.20 1.46 18.79
CA GLU A 156 12.28 1.03 17.40
C GLU A 156 11.20 -0.02 17.07
N ARG A 157 11.04 -1.02 17.94
CA ARG A 157 9.98 -2.03 17.78
C ARG A 157 8.59 -1.39 17.72
N ARG A 158 8.31 -0.41 18.57
CA ARG A 158 7.03 0.32 18.58
C ARG A 158 6.85 1.18 17.33
N ILE A 159 7.91 1.85 16.86
CA ILE A 159 7.90 2.60 15.60
C ILE A 159 7.56 1.69 14.43
N GLN A 160 8.20 0.52 14.32
CA GLN A 160 7.92 -0.44 13.24
C GLN A 160 6.48 -0.95 13.28
N ARG A 161 5.95 -1.27 14.47
CA ARG A 161 4.53 -1.62 14.61
C ARG A 161 3.59 -0.53 14.12
N LYS A 162 3.85 0.72 14.51
CA LYS A 162 3.04 1.87 14.04
C LYS A 162 3.13 2.07 12.54
N LYS A 163 4.34 1.95 11.99
CA LYS A 163 4.59 2.07 10.56
C LYS A 163 3.80 1.01 9.78
N ASN A 164 3.81 -0.24 10.25
CA ASN A 164 3.09 -1.34 9.62
C ASN A 164 1.56 -1.18 9.75
N ALA A 165 1.07 -0.63 10.86
CA ALA A 165 -0.36 -0.42 11.08
C ALA A 165 -0.94 0.76 10.28
N LEU A 166 -0.14 1.82 10.06
CA LEU A 166 -0.61 3.08 9.48
C LEU A 166 -0.22 3.27 7.99
N SER A 167 0.50 2.33 7.41
CA SER A 167 0.93 2.23 5.99
C SER A 167 1.70 3.44 5.43
N PHE A 168 1.07 4.61 5.31
CA PHE A 168 1.62 5.83 4.70
C PHE A 168 2.07 6.88 5.73
N VAL A 169 2.73 6.45 6.80
CA VAL A 169 3.20 7.37 7.87
C VAL A 169 4.71 7.48 7.87
N THR A 170 5.19 8.73 7.97
CA THR A 170 6.62 9.05 8.05
C THR A 170 7.20 8.60 9.39
N VAL A 171 8.49 8.23 9.40
CA VAL A 171 9.14 7.68 10.60
C VAL A 171 9.12 8.66 11.77
N TRP A 172 9.36 9.96 11.53
CA TRP A 172 9.28 10.98 12.57
C TRP A 172 7.87 11.09 13.20
N MET A 173 6.81 10.91 12.40
CA MET A 173 5.44 10.90 12.90
C MET A 173 5.18 9.66 13.75
N CYS A 174 5.67 8.48 13.34
CA CYS A 174 5.61 7.28 14.19
C CYS A 174 6.33 7.50 15.53
N ILE A 175 7.49 8.15 15.54
CA ILE A 175 8.21 8.50 16.79
C ILE A 175 7.38 9.44 17.66
N ALA A 176 6.76 10.47 17.07
CA ALA A 176 5.90 11.42 17.79
C ALA A 176 4.65 10.73 18.39
N LEU A 177 4.06 9.77 17.68
CA LEU A 177 2.96 8.97 18.19
C LEU A 177 3.40 8.10 19.38
N VAL A 178 4.57 7.46 19.31
CA VAL A 178 5.13 6.70 20.45
C VAL A 178 5.36 7.63 21.65
N ALA A 179 5.91 8.82 21.41
CA ALA A 179 6.13 9.83 22.44
C ALA A 179 4.82 10.21 23.14
N ARG A 180 3.77 10.45 22.37
CA ARG A 180 2.46 10.80 22.92
C ARG A 180 1.84 9.68 23.75
N GLU A 181 2.00 8.43 23.32
CA GLU A 181 1.57 7.26 24.10
C GLU A 181 2.34 7.09 25.42
N GLN A 182 3.58 7.56 25.50
CA GLN A 182 4.34 7.57 26.76
C GLN A 182 4.00 8.77 27.65
N GLY A 183 2.99 9.56 27.29
CA GLY A 183 2.53 10.69 28.08
C GLY A 183 3.38 11.95 27.95
N LEU A 184 4.27 12.04 26.95
CA LEU A 184 5.03 13.28 26.72
C LEU A 184 4.11 14.43 26.29
N GLU A 185 4.45 15.64 26.74
CA GLU A 185 3.73 16.84 26.33
C GLU A 185 3.99 17.18 24.86
N MET A 186 2.95 17.67 24.18
CA MET A 186 3.05 18.00 22.77
C MET A 186 4.04 19.14 22.49
N LYS A 187 4.19 20.09 23.44
CA LYS A 187 5.16 21.19 23.36
C LYS A 187 6.58 20.64 23.29
N ASP A 188 6.93 19.75 24.20
CA ASP A 188 8.26 19.14 24.26
C ASP A 188 8.60 18.33 22.99
N ILE A 189 7.61 17.65 22.41
CA ILE A 189 7.76 16.91 21.15
C ILE A 189 8.03 17.89 19.99
N ILE A 190 7.30 19.01 19.93
CA ILE A 190 7.47 20.05 18.91
C ILE A 190 8.84 20.74 19.05
N ASP A 191 9.29 21.01 20.27
CA ASP A 191 10.62 21.60 20.52
C ASP A 191 11.74 20.65 20.09
N ALA A 192 11.59 19.34 20.38
CA ALA A 192 12.54 18.33 19.89
C ALA A 192 12.55 18.21 18.35
N LEU A 193 11.47 18.57 17.67
CA LEU A 193 11.36 18.62 16.20
C LEU A 193 11.95 19.91 15.61
N SER A 194 11.67 21.08 16.20
CA SER A 194 12.07 22.40 15.70
C SER A 194 13.58 22.63 15.72
N GLY A 195 14.29 21.95 16.63
CA GLY A 195 15.74 21.88 16.62
C GLY A 195 16.48 23.13 17.04
N ASN A 196 15.78 24.00 17.75
CA ASN A 196 16.38 25.02 18.59
C ASN A 196 17.01 24.43 19.85
#